data_AF-A0A1V1NQ96-F1
#
_entry.id   AF-A0A1V1NQ96-F1
#
_cell.length_a   1.000
_cell.length_b   1.000
_cell.length_c   1.000
_cell.angle_alpha   90.00
_cell.angle_beta   90.00
_cell.angle_gamma   90.00
#
_symmetry.space_group_name_H-M   'P 1'
#
loop_
_entity.id
_entity.type
_entity.pdbx_description
1 polymer ?
#
loop_
_entity_poly.entity_id
_entity_poly.type
_entity_poly.pdbx_seq_one_letter_code
_entity_poly.pdbx_strand_id
1 'polypeptide(L)'
;EDVDANDILTYTATLTNGNVLPAWLTFTPISRNFGGTPLNSDVGVVSIRVTAEDQSVESVSDDFSLTVINVNDAPTIEGDTFSLPENSNNGTAVGSISVNDQDEGDVPTVTIINGDPNNAFSIDDNGDITVNDKTYLDYETETSFTLTVQAADSEFSPTDTVIINIT
;
A
#
# COMPACT_ATOMS: atom_id res chain seq x y z
N GLU A 1 -39.11 22.61 31.87
CA GLU A 1 -38.20 22.02 32.87
C GLU A 1 -37.90 20.62 32.39
N ASP A 2 -36.66 20.41 31.98
CA ASP A 2 -36.12 19.07 31.77
C ASP A 2 -35.97 18.43 33.17
N VAL A 3 -36.55 17.25 33.36
CA VAL A 3 -36.58 16.60 34.68
C VAL A 3 -35.20 16.08 35.09
N ASP A 4 -34.26 16.01 34.13
CA ASP A 4 -32.93 15.40 34.27
C ASP A 4 -31.79 16.39 33.96
N ALA A 5 -32.06 17.70 34.05
CA ALA A 5 -31.12 18.77 33.65
C ALA A 5 -29.74 18.78 34.36
N ASN A 6 -29.56 17.95 35.40
CA ASN A 6 -28.32 17.79 36.17
C ASN A 6 -27.69 16.40 36.04
N ASP A 7 -28.21 15.56 35.14
CA ASP A 7 -27.71 14.21 34.96
C ASP A 7 -26.35 14.22 34.26
N ILE A 8 -25.43 13.45 34.82
CA ILE A 8 -24.13 13.20 34.19
C ILE A 8 -24.35 12.11 33.15
N LEU A 9 -24.27 12.50 31.88
CA LEU A 9 -24.37 11.57 30.76
C LEU A 9 -23.03 10.85 30.54
N THR A 10 -23.10 9.53 30.39
CA THR A 10 -22.00 8.71 29.90
C THR A 10 -22.17 8.50 28.40
N TYR A 11 -21.12 8.75 27.62
CA TYR A 11 -21.13 8.56 26.17
C TYR A 11 -20.34 7.31 25.79
N THR A 12 -20.90 6.50 24.90
CA THR A 12 -20.22 5.37 24.28
C THR A 12 -20.38 5.42 22.76
N ALA A 13 -19.49 4.74 22.03
CA ALA A 13 -19.57 4.63 20.59
C ALA A 13 -19.34 3.18 20.14
N THR A 14 -20.15 2.73 19.20
CA THR A 14 -20.10 1.40 18.57
C THR A 14 -20.35 1.54 17.07
N LEU A 15 -20.20 0.46 16.32
CA LEU A 15 -20.74 0.40 14.97
C LEU A 15 -22.27 0.26 15.04
N THR A 16 -22.98 0.70 13.99
CA THR A 16 -24.46 0.64 13.96
C THR A 16 -25.04 -0.77 14.04
N ASN A 17 -24.22 -1.79 13.74
CA ASN A 17 -24.56 -3.21 13.92
C ASN A 17 -24.32 -3.74 15.35
N GLY A 18 -23.88 -2.89 16.28
CA GLY A 18 -23.59 -3.23 17.68
C GLY A 18 -22.18 -3.75 17.93
N ASN A 19 -21.34 -3.92 16.89
CA ASN A 19 -19.94 -4.31 17.08
C ASN A 19 -19.10 -3.16 17.65
N VAL A 20 -17.97 -3.50 18.25
CA VAL A 20 -16.98 -2.51 18.70
C VAL A 20 -16.40 -1.73 17.51
N LEU A 21 -15.91 -0.52 17.77
CA LEU A 21 -15.21 0.27 16.76
C LEU A 21 -13.95 -0.47 16.25
N PRO A 22 -13.54 -0.25 14.98
CA PRO A 22 -12.27 -0.73 14.47
C PRO A 22 -11.09 -0.32 15.37
N ALA A 23 -10.04 -1.14 15.41
CA ALA A 23 -8.91 -0.91 16.32
C ALA A 23 -8.20 0.44 16.10
N TRP A 24 -8.24 0.97 14.87
CA TRP A 24 -7.66 2.28 14.53
C TRP A 24 -8.52 3.45 14.99
N LEU A 25 -9.80 3.26 15.31
CA LEU A 25 -10.75 4.32 15.65
C LEU A 25 -11.11 4.30 17.14
N THR A 26 -10.79 5.38 17.82
CA THR A 26 -11.09 5.56 19.25
C THR A 26 -12.09 6.69 19.46
N PHE A 27 -13.01 6.50 20.42
CA PHE A 27 -13.90 7.55 20.90
C PHE A 27 -13.52 7.90 22.33
N THR A 28 -13.36 9.20 22.62
CA THR A 28 -13.07 9.69 23.97
C THR A 28 -14.35 10.27 24.59
N PRO A 29 -15.00 9.57 25.55
CA PRO A 29 -16.32 9.98 26.08
C PRO A 29 -16.36 11.38 26.69
N ILE A 30 -15.29 11.78 27.39
CA ILE A 30 -15.24 13.05 28.12
C ILE A 30 -15.18 14.25 27.16
N SER A 31 -14.36 14.15 26.11
CA SER A 31 -14.20 15.21 25.10
C SER A 31 -15.17 15.06 23.92
N ARG A 32 -15.84 13.91 23.80
CA ARG A 32 -16.74 13.54 22.69
C ARG A 32 -16.08 13.61 21.32
N ASN A 33 -14.77 13.33 21.28
CA ASN A 33 -13.98 13.35 20.07
C ASN A 33 -13.64 11.94 19.61
N PHE A 34 -13.63 11.75 18.29
CA PHE A 34 -13.04 10.59 17.64
C PHE A 34 -11.59 10.89 17.26
N GLY A 35 -10.72 9.88 17.33
CA GLY A 35 -9.33 9.96 16.88
C GLY A 35 -8.83 8.60 16.40
N GLY A 36 -7.90 8.60 15.45
CA GLY A 36 -7.42 7.36 14.85
C GLY A 36 -6.39 7.55 13.75
N THR A 37 -5.85 6.44 13.26
CA THR A 37 -4.91 6.35 12.14
C THR A 37 -5.33 5.21 11.21
N PRO A 38 -6.33 5.44 10.34
CA PRO A 38 -6.78 4.41 9.40
C PRO A 38 -5.63 4.03 8.45
N LEU A 39 -5.63 2.78 8.01
CA LEU A 39 -4.77 2.28 6.93
C LEU A 39 -5.53 2.32 5.60
N ASN A 40 -4.85 2.06 4.49
CA ASN A 40 -5.51 1.95 3.20
C ASN A 40 -6.59 0.84 3.18
N SER A 41 -6.40 -0.26 3.93
CA SER A 41 -7.43 -1.29 4.13
C SER A 41 -8.71 -0.80 4.84
N ASP A 42 -8.68 0.39 5.44
CA ASP A 42 -9.81 1.02 6.13
C ASP A 42 -10.52 2.08 5.29
N VAL A 43 -10.07 2.32 4.04
CA VAL A 43 -10.73 3.20 3.08
C VAL A 43 -12.18 2.74 2.86
N GLY A 44 -13.11 3.69 2.89
CA GLY A 44 -14.53 3.42 2.73
C GLY A 44 -15.38 4.12 3.78
N VAL A 45 -16.53 3.52 4.12
CA VAL A 45 -17.52 4.14 5.03
C VAL A 45 -17.70 3.28 6.28
N VAL A 46 -17.50 3.91 7.44
CA VAL A 46 -17.78 3.34 8.75
C VAL A 46 -19.09 3.93 9.27
N SER A 47 -20.08 3.09 9.55
CA SER A 47 -21.34 3.52 10.17
C SER A 47 -21.25 3.41 11.69
N ILE A 48 -21.33 4.54 12.38
CA ILE A 48 -21.08 4.68 13.81
C ILE A 48 -22.37 5.06 14.53
N ARG A 49 -22.60 4.44 15.69
CA ARG A 49 -23.63 4.80 16.66
C ARG A 49 -22.99 5.40 17.91
N VAL A 50 -23.40 6.59 18.29
CA VAL A 50 -23.06 7.19 19.60
C VAL A 50 -24.27 7.05 20.52
N THR A 51 -24.06 6.53 21.73
CA THR A 51 -25.11 6.36 22.74
C THR A 51 -24.79 7.24 23.94
N ALA A 52 -25.77 8.05 24.37
CA ALA A 52 -25.74 8.78 25.62
C ALA A 52 -26.66 8.05 26.61
N GLU A 53 -26.12 7.72 27.78
CA GLU A 53 -26.83 7.04 28.87
C GLU A 53 -26.82 7.93 30.12
N ASP A 54 -27.97 8.07 30.77
CA ASP A 54 -28.12 8.79 32.03
C ASP A 54 -27.79 7.88 33.24
N GLN A 55 -27.96 8.39 34.47
CA GLN A 55 -27.69 7.61 35.68
C GLN A 55 -28.80 6.59 36.00
N SER A 56 -29.94 6.72 35.35
CA SER A 56 -31.10 5.82 35.43
C SER A 56 -31.03 4.69 34.39
N VAL A 57 -29.96 4.64 33.59
CA VAL A 57 -29.71 3.66 32.52
C VAL A 57 -30.70 3.81 31.35
N GLU A 58 -31.35 4.97 31.22
CA GLU A 58 -32.06 5.32 29.99
C GLU A 58 -31.06 5.85 28.97
N SER A 59 -31.25 5.45 27.70
CA SER A 59 -30.31 5.82 26.64
C SER A 59 -31.00 6.34 25.39
N VAL A 60 -30.33 7.28 24.75
CA VAL A 60 -30.63 7.76 23.39
C VAL A 60 -29.39 7.55 22.52
N SER A 61 -29.61 7.30 21.24
CA SER A 61 -28.51 7.12 20.30
C SER A 61 -28.75 7.86 18.99
N ASP A 62 -27.66 8.20 18.32
CA ASP A 62 -27.66 8.78 16.99
C ASP A 62 -26.60 8.10 16.12
N ASP A 63 -26.90 7.99 14.83
CA ASP A 63 -26.10 7.26 13.86
C ASP A 63 -25.52 8.25 12.83
N PHE A 64 -24.24 8.11 12.51
CA PHE A 64 -23.60 8.88 11.44
C PHE A 64 -22.60 8.03 10.66
N SER A 65 -22.23 8.51 9.47
CA SER A 65 -21.22 7.88 8.63
C SER A 65 -19.90 8.65 8.70
N LEU A 66 -18.82 7.93 8.99
CA LEU A 66 -17.45 8.41 8.85
C LEU A 66 -16.89 7.86 7.53
N THR A 67 -16.55 8.75 6.61
CA THR A 67 -15.87 8.37 5.35
C THR A 67 -14.37 8.50 5.53
N VAL A 68 -13.65 7.39 5.33
CA VAL A 68 -12.20 7.36 5.17
C VAL A 68 -11.92 7.49 3.67
N ILE A 69 -11.28 8.59 3.30
CA ILE A 69 -10.89 8.84 1.90
C ILE A 69 -9.52 8.25 1.65
N ASN A 70 -9.33 7.66 0.47
CA ASN A 70 -8.01 7.22 0.07
C ASN A 70 -7.10 8.43 -0.24
N VAL A 71 -5.81 8.27 0.02
CA VAL A 71 -4.73 9.17 -0.40
C VAL A 71 -3.70 8.30 -1.11
N ASN A 72 -3.16 8.78 -2.23
CA ASN A 72 -2.17 8.03 -2.97
C ASN A 72 -0.98 7.67 -2.05
N ASP A 73 -0.65 6.40 -2.00
CA ASP A 73 0.48 5.81 -1.35
C ASP A 73 1.54 5.45 -2.40
N ALA A 74 2.80 5.33 -2.02
CA ALA A 74 3.84 4.98 -2.98
C ALA A 74 3.82 3.48 -3.32
N PRO A 75 4.14 3.08 -4.57
CA PRO A 75 4.36 1.69 -4.93
C PRO A 75 5.50 1.08 -4.11
N THR A 76 5.51 -0.24 -3.98
CA THR A 76 6.63 -0.99 -3.42
C THR A 76 7.27 -1.88 -4.47
N ILE A 77 8.60 -1.99 -4.40
CA ILE A 77 9.41 -2.87 -5.24
C ILE A 77 10.19 -3.77 -4.28
N GLU A 78 10.23 -5.06 -4.57
CA GLU A 78 11.14 -6.00 -3.93
C GLU A 78 12.17 -6.46 -4.97
N GLY A 79 13.32 -5.79 -5.00
CA GLY A 79 14.45 -6.18 -5.83
C GLY A 79 14.98 -7.57 -5.46
N ASP A 80 15.62 -8.24 -6.41
CA ASP A 80 16.16 -9.59 -6.22
C ASP A 80 17.50 -9.78 -6.96
N THR A 81 18.14 -10.92 -6.74
CA THR A 81 19.37 -11.33 -7.42
C THR A 81 19.14 -12.59 -8.25
N PHE A 82 19.41 -12.49 -9.54
CA PHE A 82 19.31 -13.59 -10.50
C PHE A 82 20.68 -14.05 -11.00
N SER A 83 20.69 -15.20 -11.66
CA SER A 83 21.85 -15.70 -12.41
C SER A 83 21.41 -16.06 -13.82
N LEU A 84 22.19 -15.64 -14.81
CA LEU A 84 21.86 -15.78 -16.23
C LEU A 84 23.09 -16.25 -17.01
N PRO A 85 23.00 -17.35 -17.77
CA PRO A 85 24.06 -17.76 -18.66
C PRO A 85 24.35 -16.71 -19.73
N GLU A 86 25.63 -16.41 -19.99
CA GLU A 86 26.04 -15.40 -20.99
C GLU A 86 25.52 -15.71 -22.41
N ASN A 87 25.33 -17.00 -22.71
CA ASN A 87 24.88 -17.46 -24.02
C ASN A 87 23.35 -17.44 -24.21
N SER A 88 22.61 -16.89 -23.25
CA SER A 88 21.15 -16.76 -23.29
C SER A 88 20.67 -16.07 -24.58
N ASN A 89 19.49 -16.44 -25.07
CA ASN A 89 18.94 -15.85 -26.29
C ASN A 89 18.05 -14.65 -25.95
N ASN A 90 17.84 -13.75 -26.90
CA ASN A 90 16.83 -12.70 -26.75
C ASN A 90 15.47 -13.34 -26.44
N GLY A 91 14.74 -12.76 -25.49
CA GLY A 91 13.49 -13.27 -24.95
C GLY A 91 13.65 -14.34 -23.87
N THR A 92 14.87 -14.77 -23.52
CA THR A 92 15.07 -15.62 -22.34
C THR A 92 14.60 -14.89 -21.08
N ALA A 93 13.75 -15.54 -20.28
CA ALA A 93 13.35 -15.03 -18.97
C ALA A 93 14.53 -15.09 -18.00
N VAL A 94 14.79 -13.98 -17.31
CA VAL A 94 15.83 -13.86 -16.28
C VAL A 94 15.24 -14.16 -14.90
N GLY A 95 14.07 -13.59 -14.63
CA GLY A 95 13.38 -13.66 -13.34
C GLY A 95 12.25 -12.63 -13.29
N SER A 96 11.64 -12.50 -12.13
CA SER A 96 10.53 -11.58 -11.88
C SER A 96 10.72 -10.94 -10.51
N ILE A 97 10.50 -9.62 -10.40
CA ILE A 97 10.47 -8.91 -9.12
C ILE A 97 9.04 -8.67 -8.68
N SER A 98 8.81 -8.51 -7.38
CA SER A 98 7.51 -8.09 -6.87
C SER A 98 7.37 -6.58 -6.99
N VAL A 99 6.30 -6.12 -7.65
CA VAL A 99 5.86 -4.72 -7.63
C VAL A 99 4.41 -4.69 -7.15
N ASN A 100 4.12 -3.87 -6.15
CA ASN A 100 2.78 -3.76 -5.60
C ASN A 100 2.40 -2.31 -5.32
N ASP A 101 1.14 -1.96 -5.55
CA ASP A 101 0.54 -0.75 -5.03
C ASP A 101 -0.63 -1.13 -4.12
N GLN A 102 -0.82 -0.40 -3.03
CA GLN A 102 -1.94 -0.64 -2.13
C GLN A 102 -3.21 0.08 -2.59
N ASP A 103 -3.08 1.13 -3.39
CA ASP A 103 -4.20 1.92 -3.86
C ASP A 103 -5.07 1.13 -4.85
N GLU A 104 -6.36 1.01 -4.53
CA GLU A 104 -7.28 0.23 -5.34
C GLU A 104 -7.40 0.79 -6.76
N GLY A 105 -6.95 -0.01 -7.73
CA GLY A 105 -7.01 0.35 -9.15
C GLY A 105 -5.85 1.20 -9.63
N ASP A 106 -4.88 1.53 -8.77
CA ASP A 106 -3.59 2.06 -9.22
C ASP A 106 -2.69 0.91 -9.67
N VAL A 107 -2.09 1.06 -10.84
CA VAL A 107 -1.18 0.08 -11.43
C VAL A 107 0.09 0.83 -11.81
N PRO A 108 1.21 0.63 -11.10
CA PRO A 108 2.42 1.36 -11.36
C PRO A 108 3.05 0.93 -12.69
N THR A 109 3.68 1.88 -13.35
CA THR A 109 4.55 1.62 -14.51
C THR A 109 5.93 1.22 -14.03
N VAL A 110 6.52 0.18 -14.62
CA VAL A 110 7.83 -0.36 -14.17
C VAL A 110 8.87 -0.21 -15.27
N THR A 111 10.03 0.36 -14.92
CA THR A 111 11.10 0.66 -15.88
C THR A 111 12.49 0.45 -15.29
N ILE A 112 13.45 0.04 -16.13
CA ILE A 112 14.88 0.10 -15.79
C ILE A 112 15.37 1.51 -16.14
N ILE A 113 15.86 2.24 -15.13
CA ILE A 113 16.30 3.63 -15.30
C ILE A 113 17.82 3.79 -15.24
N ASN A 114 18.55 2.78 -14.76
CA ASN A 114 20.02 2.79 -14.69
C ASN A 114 20.57 1.36 -14.60
N GLY A 115 21.88 1.21 -14.83
CA GLY A 115 22.57 -0.09 -14.73
C GLY A 115 22.50 -0.96 -15.99
N ASP A 116 21.76 -0.52 -17.01
CA ASP A 116 21.67 -1.16 -18.32
C ASP A 116 21.86 -0.15 -19.47
N PRO A 117 23.09 0.37 -19.67
CA PRO A 117 23.34 1.43 -20.65
C PRO A 117 23.14 1.01 -22.10
N ASN A 118 23.11 -0.30 -22.39
CA ASN A 118 22.98 -0.86 -23.73
C ASN A 118 21.61 -1.51 -23.99
N ASN A 119 20.68 -1.44 -23.03
CA ASN A 119 19.39 -2.13 -23.07
C ASN A 119 19.54 -3.64 -23.32
N ALA A 120 20.47 -4.29 -22.60
CA ALA A 120 20.64 -5.74 -22.60
C ALA A 120 19.41 -6.47 -22.03
N PHE A 121 18.65 -5.81 -21.15
CA PHE A 121 17.46 -6.33 -20.50
C PHE A 121 16.21 -5.51 -20.84
N SER A 122 15.06 -6.12 -20.61
CA SER A 122 13.76 -5.44 -20.60
C SER A 122 12.98 -5.91 -19.38
N ILE A 123 12.18 -5.00 -18.83
CA ILE A 123 11.23 -5.28 -17.75
C ILE A 123 9.85 -4.83 -18.21
N ASP A 124 8.81 -5.57 -17.85
CA ASP A 124 7.42 -5.14 -18.04
C ASP A 124 6.79 -4.65 -16.72
N ASP A 125 5.56 -4.13 -16.79
CA ASP A 125 4.83 -3.59 -15.64
C ASP A 125 4.49 -4.65 -14.58
N ASN A 126 4.60 -5.95 -14.92
CA ASN A 126 4.43 -7.05 -13.99
C ASN A 126 5.74 -7.38 -13.25
N GLY A 127 6.86 -6.72 -13.59
CA GLY A 127 8.17 -6.97 -13.03
C GLY A 127 8.92 -8.13 -13.67
N ASP A 128 8.44 -8.67 -14.79
CA ASP A 128 9.10 -9.78 -15.50
C ASP A 128 10.29 -9.25 -16.31
N ILE A 129 11.48 -9.83 -16.06
CA ILE A 129 12.73 -9.42 -16.69
C ILE A 129 13.12 -10.43 -17.77
N THR A 130 13.42 -9.92 -18.97
CA THR A 130 13.87 -10.72 -20.12
C THR A 130 15.14 -10.17 -20.74
N VAL A 131 15.88 -11.03 -21.44
CA VAL A 131 17.01 -10.63 -22.27
C VAL A 131 16.49 -9.91 -23.51
N ASN A 132 16.83 -8.63 -23.65
CA ASN A 132 16.48 -7.85 -24.84
C ASN A 132 17.54 -8.00 -25.94
N ASP A 133 18.82 -7.92 -25.57
CA ASP A 133 19.93 -8.06 -26.50
C ASP A 133 21.07 -8.88 -25.90
N LYS A 134 21.16 -10.15 -26.34
CA LYS A 134 22.19 -11.10 -25.92
C LYS A 134 23.62 -10.67 -26.23
N THR A 135 23.83 -9.75 -27.16
CA THR A 135 25.20 -9.38 -27.58
C THR A 135 25.98 -8.63 -26.51
N TYR A 136 25.29 -8.18 -25.47
CA TYR A 136 25.86 -7.54 -24.29
C TYR A 136 26.03 -8.49 -23.10
N LEU A 137 25.66 -9.76 -23.24
CA LEU A 137 25.88 -10.79 -22.23
C LEU A 137 27.23 -11.46 -22.52
N ASP A 138 28.30 -10.88 -21.98
CA ASP A 138 29.67 -11.38 -22.15
C ASP A 138 30.35 -11.41 -20.78
N TYR A 139 30.54 -12.61 -20.24
CA TYR A 139 31.09 -12.80 -18.89
C TYR A 139 32.52 -12.26 -18.76
N GLU A 140 33.31 -12.30 -19.83
CA GLU A 140 34.67 -11.76 -19.82
C GLU A 140 34.69 -10.23 -19.73
N THR A 141 33.63 -9.57 -20.20
CA THR A 141 33.51 -8.10 -20.21
C THR A 141 32.78 -7.59 -18.96
N GLU A 142 31.66 -8.22 -18.60
CA GLU A 142 30.79 -7.80 -17.51
C GLU A 142 30.14 -9.01 -16.83
N THR A 143 30.63 -9.34 -15.63
CA THR A 143 30.16 -10.51 -14.88
C THR A 143 28.84 -10.28 -14.15
N SER A 144 28.36 -9.03 -14.06
CA SER A 144 27.14 -8.71 -13.34
C SER A 144 26.56 -7.36 -13.76
N PHE A 145 25.24 -7.28 -13.85
CA PHE A 145 24.50 -6.04 -14.00
C PHE A 145 23.82 -5.66 -12.69
N THR A 146 23.94 -4.40 -12.28
CA THR A 146 23.21 -3.85 -11.12
C THR A 146 22.21 -2.83 -11.63
N LEU A 147 20.99 -3.29 -11.87
CA LEU A 147 19.90 -2.50 -12.44
C LEU A 147 19.24 -1.66 -11.36
N THR A 148 18.99 -0.39 -11.64
CA THR A 148 18.05 0.42 -10.87
C THR A 148 16.70 0.37 -11.56
N VAL A 149 15.73 -0.25 -10.90
CA VAL A 149 14.34 -0.34 -11.37
C VAL A 149 13.51 0.71 -10.65
N GLN A 150 12.62 1.36 -11.39
CA GLN A 150 11.65 2.32 -10.90
C GLN A 150 10.24 1.78 -11.12
N ALA A 151 9.40 1.87 -10.09
CA ALA A 151 7.95 1.73 -10.18
C ALA A 151 7.36 3.13 -9.97
N ALA A 152 6.54 3.61 -10.89
CA ALA A 152 5.99 4.95 -10.85
C ALA A 152 4.47 4.95 -11.08
N ASP A 153 3.77 5.65 -10.20
CA ASP A 153 2.35 5.95 -10.29
C ASP A 153 2.15 7.44 -10.67
N SER A 154 1.02 8.03 -10.28
CA SER A 154 0.71 9.44 -10.57
C SER A 154 1.47 10.48 -9.72
N GLU A 155 2.04 10.09 -8.58
CA GLU A 155 2.63 10.99 -7.57
C GLU A 155 4.03 10.57 -7.08
N PHE A 156 4.26 9.28 -6.93
CA PHE A 156 5.48 8.66 -6.44
C PHE A 156 6.20 7.85 -7.53
N SER A 157 7.52 7.77 -7.38
CA SER A 157 8.37 7.02 -8.30
C SER A 157 9.53 6.32 -7.57
N PRO A 158 9.24 5.45 -6.57
CA PRO A 158 10.26 4.73 -5.82
C PRO A 158 11.12 3.86 -6.72
N THR A 159 12.32 3.54 -6.22
CA THR A 159 13.31 2.75 -6.94
C THR A 159 13.88 1.66 -6.04
N ASP A 160 14.25 0.52 -6.62
CA ASP A 160 15.03 -0.52 -5.97
C ASP A 160 16.06 -1.14 -6.92
N THR A 161 16.92 -2.00 -6.39
CA THR A 161 18.04 -2.61 -7.13
C THR A 161 17.77 -4.07 -7.46
N VAL A 162 18.02 -4.45 -8.72
CA VAL A 162 18.04 -5.84 -9.17
C VAL A 162 19.44 -6.20 -9.64
N ILE A 163 19.96 -7.34 -9.19
CA ILE A 163 21.29 -7.81 -9.58
C ILE A 163 21.16 -9.02 -10.50
N ILE A 164 21.83 -9.00 -11.64
CA ILE A 164 21.87 -10.15 -12.56
C ILE A 164 23.32 -10.57 -12.68
N ASN A 165 23.68 -11.72 -12.12
CA ASN A 165 25.01 -12.30 -12.28
C ASN A 165 25.08 -13.08 -13.58
N ILE A 166 26.09 -12.81 -14.39
CA ILE A 166 26.35 -13.55 -15.62
C ILE A 166 27.17 -14.80 -15.28
N THR A 167 26.87 -15.92 -15.92
CA THR A 167 27.51 -17.23 -15.66
C THR A 167 27.87 -17.99 -16.92
#